data_AF-A0A090RG53-F1
#
_entry.id   AF-A0A090RG53-F1
#
_cell.length_a   1.000
_cell.length_b   1.000
_cell.length_c   1.000
_cell.angle_alpha   90.00
_cell.angle_beta   90.00
_cell.angle_gamma   90.00
#
_symmetry.space_group_name_H-M   'P 1'
#
loop_
_entity.id
_entity.type
_entity.pdbx_description
1 polymer ?
#
loop_
_entity_poly.entity_id
_entity_poly.type
_entity_poly.pdbx_seq_one_letter_code
_entity_poly.pdbx_strand_id
1 'polypeptide(L)' 'MIHAGATVFDHMPHGSFFHATGGAVHMDMKERLKLIPYESAVGLMIATVSTLIFGVFGFFV' A
#
# COMPACT_ATOMS: atom_id res chain seq x y z
N MET A 1 9.09 -3.46 3.74
CA MET A 1 8.83 -2.27 2.91
C MET A 1 8.13 -1.30 3.83
N ILE A 2 8.62 -0.08 4.00
CA ILE A 2 7.96 0.94 4.84
C ILE A 2 7.25 1.93 3.91
N HIS A 3 6.56 1.39 2.92
CA HIS A 3 5.83 2.20 1.95
C HIS A 3 4.54 1.48 1.56
N ALA A 4 3.65 1.36 2.54
CA ALA A 4 2.25 1.03 2.36
C ALA A 4 1.46 2.22 1.76
N GLY A 5 2.09 2.99 0.86
CA GLY A 5 1.60 4.29 0.39
C GLY A 5 1.24 4.34 -1.10
N ALA A 6 1.75 3.43 -1.92
CA ALA A 6 1.57 3.48 -3.37
C ALA A 6 0.53 2.42 -3.81
N THR A 7 -0.71 2.73 -3.47
CA THR A 7 -1.95 2.37 -4.18
C THR A 7 -1.88 1.14 -5.11
N VAL A 8 -2.19 -0.03 -4.56
CA VAL A 8 -2.67 -1.28 -5.21
C VAL A 8 -1.75 -1.95 -6.24
N PHE A 9 -0.90 -1.22 -6.99
CA PHE A 9 -0.09 -1.72 -8.09
C PHE A 9 1.42 -1.37 -8.01
N ASP A 10 1.89 -0.73 -6.94
CA ASP A 10 3.32 -0.41 -6.74
C ASP A 10 4.04 -1.38 -5.77
N HIS A 11 3.34 -2.39 -5.24
CA HIS A 11 3.92 -3.35 -4.28
C HIS A 11 4.94 -4.32 -4.89
N MET A 12 5.22 -4.21 -6.18
CA MET A 12 6.18 -5.07 -6.85
C MET A 12 7.60 -4.75 -6.37
N PRO A 13 8.46 -5.78 -6.19
CA PRO A 13 9.81 -5.62 -5.65
C PRO A 13 10.78 -5.02 -6.67
N HIS A 14 10.42 -3.87 -7.23
CA HIS A 14 11.19 -3.13 -8.21
C HIS A 14 11.16 -1.65 -7.84
N GLY A 15 12.31 -0.99 -8.01
CA GLY A 15 12.44 0.44 -7.71
C GLY A 15 13.43 0.75 -6.58
N SER A 16 13.88 2.00 -6.57
CA SER A 16 14.90 2.51 -5.65
C SER A 16 14.49 2.37 -4.17
N PHE A 17 13.21 2.53 -3.87
CA PHE A 17 12.67 2.42 -2.50
C PHE A 17 12.67 0.98 -1.96
N PHE A 18 12.46 -0.01 -2.83
CA PHE A 18 12.52 -1.42 -2.42
C PHE A 18 13.94 -1.78 -1.95
N HIS A 19 14.95 -1.31 -2.68
CA HIS A 19 16.36 -1.50 -2.37
C HIS A 19 16.81 -0.66 -1.15
N ALA A 20 16.44 0.63 -1.11
CA ALA A 20 16.83 1.55 -0.02
C ALA A 20 16.21 1.17 1.33
N THR A 21 15.03 0.54 1.35
CA THR A 21 14.38 0.08 2.59
C THR A 21 14.61 -1.40 2.88
N GLY A 22 15.43 -2.10 2.08
CA GLY A 22 15.63 -3.55 2.10
C GLY A 22 15.91 -4.12 3.49
N GLY A 23 16.80 -3.48 4.26
CA GLY A 23 17.20 -3.91 5.61
C GLY A 23 16.46 -3.23 6.77
N ALA A 24 15.55 -2.29 6.52
CA ALA A 24 15.00 -1.42 7.57
C ALA A 24 14.13 -2.13 8.62
N VAL A 25 13.63 -3.32 8.31
CA VAL A 25 12.67 -4.06 9.16
C VAL A 25 13.16 -5.44 9.59
N HIS A 26 14.42 -5.81 9.31
CA HIS A 26 14.99 -7.14 9.63
C HIS A 26 14.08 -8.33 9.27
N MET A 27 13.30 -8.20 8.19
CA MET A 27 12.42 -9.26 7.69
C MET A 27 12.99 -9.83 6.41
N ASP A 28 12.89 -11.15 6.24
CA ASP A 28 13.26 -11.78 4.98
C ASP A 28 12.33 -11.33 3.84
N MET A 29 12.84 -11.35 2.61
CA MET A 29 12.06 -11.00 1.42
C MET A 29 10.75 -11.78 1.33
N LYS A 30 10.76 -13.07 1.68
CA LYS A 30 9.58 -13.92 1.66
C LYS A 30 8.51 -13.47 2.66
N GLU A 31 8.91 -12.93 3.80
CA GLU A 31 7.98 -12.39 4.79
C GLU A 31 7.37 -11.08 4.30
N ARG A 32 8.18 -10.21 3.68
CA ARG A 32 7.73 -8.93 3.10
C ARG A 32 6.69 -9.12 2.00
N LEU A 33 6.84 -10.14 1.16
CA LEU A 33 5.86 -10.46 0.11
C LEU A 33 4.51 -10.91 0.68
N LYS A 34 4.46 -11.46 1.91
CA LYS A 34 3.19 -11.81 2.57
C LYS A 34 2.41 -10.59 3.02
N LEU A 35 3.05 -9.42 3.18
CA LEU A 35 2.39 -8.19 3.61
C LEU A 35 1.64 -7.50 2.45
N ILE A 36 2.06 -7.73 1.21
CA ILE A 36 1.44 -7.15 0.00
C ILE A 36 -0.09 -7.26 -0.01
N PRO A 37 -0.72 -8.45 0.18
CA PRO A 37 -2.18 -8.54 0.17
C PRO A 37 -2.86 -7.71 1.26
N TYR A 38 -2.23 -7.55 2.42
CA TYR A 38 -2.78 -6.73 3.50
C TYR A 38 -2.68 -5.24 3.18
N GLU A 39 -1.54 -4.78 2.66
CA GLU A 39 -1.35 -3.39 2.23
C GLU A 39 -2.32 -3.03 1.09
N SER A 40 -2.49 -3.92 0.11
CA SER A 40 -3.46 -3.74 -0.97
C SER A 40 -4.90 -3.69 -0.45
N ALA A 41 -5.28 -4.52 0.52
CA ALA A 41 -6.61 -4.50 1.11
C ALA A 41 -6.91 -3.18 1.84
N VAL A 42 -5.94 -2.66 2.61
CA VAL A 42 -6.07 -1.37 3.29
C VAL A 42 -6.15 -0.24 2.26
N GLY A 43 -5.28 -0.24 1.25
CA GLY A 43 -5.32 0.77 0.17
C GLY A 43 -6.63 0.76 -0.60
N LEU A 44 -7.18 -0.42 -0.91
CA LEU A 44 -8.48 -0.57 -1.57
C LEU A 44 -9.61 -0.04 -0.68
N MET A 45 -9.60 -0.35 0.62
CA MET A 45 -10.60 0.17 1.55
C MET A 45 -10.57 1.70 1.63
N ILE A 46 -9.38 2.30 1.72
CA ILE A 46 -9.23 3.77 1.72
C ILE A 46 -9.74 4.36 0.42
N ALA A 47 -9.38 3.78 -0.73
CA ALA A 47 -9.84 4.23 -2.04
C ALA A 47 -11.37 4.15 -2.14
N THR A 48 -11.96 3.00 -1.81
CA THR A 48 -13.42 2.79 -1.85
C THR A 48 -14.16 3.78 -0.95
N VAL A 49 -13.75 3.91 0.31
CA VAL A 49 -14.40 4.83 1.26
C VAL A 49 -14.26 6.28 0.79
N SER A 50 -13.08 6.68 0.32
CA SER A 50 -12.87 8.04 -0.19
C SER A 50 -13.71 8.33 -1.43
N THR A 51 -13.78 7.38 -2.37
CA THR A 51 -14.64 7.48 -3.55
C THR A 51 -16.11 7.60 -3.16
N LEU A 52 -16.58 6.84 -2.17
CA LEU A 52 -17.96 6.92 -1.71
C LEU A 52 -18.25 8.27 -1.03
N ILE A 53 -17.42 8.70 -0.08
CA ILE A 53 -17.61 9.94 0.68
C ILE A 53 -17.60 11.15 -0.25
N PHE A 54 -16.53 11.33 -1.02
CA PHE A 54 -16.32 12.56 -1.79
C PHE A 54 -16.88 12.48 -3.22
N GLY A 55 -16.86 11.30 -3.83
CA GLY A 55 -17.27 11.12 -5.23
C GLY A 55 -18.75 10.81 -5.42
N VAL A 56 -19.34 10.01 -4.52
CA VAL A 56 -20.74 9.55 -4.66
C VAL A 56 -21.68 10.35 -3.78
N PHE A 57 -21.39 10.46 -2.48
CA PHE A 57 -22.28 11.10 -1.51
C PHE A 57 -22.03 12.60 -1.34
N GLY A 58 -20.85 13.09 -1.74
CA GLY A 58 -20.47 14.50 -1.58
C GLY A 58 -20.42 14.95 -0.14
N PHE A 59 -20.22 14.03 0.81
CA PHE A 59 -20.05 14.41 2.21
C PHE A 59 -18.76 15.22 2.34
N PHE A 60 -18.85 16.37 3.00
CA PHE A 60 -17.74 17.29 3.26
C PHE A 60 -17.12 17.97 2.02
N VAL A 61 -17.80 17.92 0.87
CA VAL A 61 -17.54 18.78 -0.30
C VAL A 61 -18.35 20.07 -0.20
#